data_AF-A0A3D3XU58-F1
#
_entry.id   AF-A0A3D3XU58-F1
#
_cell.length_a   1.000
_cell.length_b   1.000
_cell.length_c   1.000
_cell.angle_alpha   90.00
_cell.angle_beta   90.00
_cell.angle_gamma   90.00
#
_symmetry.space_group_name_H-M   'P 1'
#
loop_
_entity.id
_entity.type
_entity.pdbx_description
1 polymer ?
#
loop_
_entity_poly.entity_id
_entity_poly.type
_entity_poly.pdbx_seq_one_letter_code
_entity_poly.pdbx_strand_id
1 'polypeptide(L)'
;GDIPLITSDEIDAAIKSHREVTIIPDRNDIGTNGLLSTPPNAFQYLFDGKSFKPHQIEAIRAGYQPQVLRLSGFSLDIDTIDELLELARADQDIASLRYLKKSGIASRLFANDRGNE
;
A
#
# COMPACT_ATOMS: atom_id res chain seq x y z
N GLY A 1 8.62 0.61 3.80
CA GLY A 1 7.56 1.40 3.17
C GLY A 1 6.66 1.98 4.24
N ASP A 2 5.53 2.49 3.79
CA ASP A 2 4.52 3.32 4.47
C ASP A 2 3.15 2.64 4.52
N ILE A 3 3.12 1.32 4.32
CA ILE A 3 1.92 0.46 4.37
C ILE A 3 1.90 -0.38 5.66
N PRO A 4 1.54 0.20 6.82
CA PRO A 4 1.71 -0.45 8.12
C PRO A 4 0.76 -1.63 8.36
N LEU A 5 -0.27 -1.80 7.52
CA LEU A 5 -1.29 -2.84 7.66
C LEU A 5 -0.94 -4.15 6.95
N ILE A 6 0.19 -4.23 6.24
CA ILE A 6 0.60 -5.46 5.56
C ILE A 6 0.78 -6.62 6.55
N THR A 7 0.36 -7.80 6.13
CA THR A 7 0.51 -9.04 6.90
C THR A 7 1.48 -10.02 6.23
N SER A 8 2.06 -10.93 7.01
CA SER A 8 2.86 -12.04 6.46
C SER A 8 2.05 -12.90 5.50
N ASP A 9 0.77 -13.15 5.81
CA ASP A 9 -0.10 -13.99 5.01
C ASP A 9 -0.39 -13.38 3.64
N GLU A 10 -0.52 -12.05 3.57
CA GLU A 10 -0.66 -11.33 2.30
C GLU A 10 0.62 -11.36 1.47
N ILE A 11 1.80 -11.26 2.11
CA ILE A 11 3.09 -11.43 1.43
C ILE A 11 3.20 -12.85 0.86
N ASP A 12 2.88 -13.86 1.67
CA ASP A 12 2.87 -15.26 1.25
C ASP A 12 1.89 -15.49 0.09
N ALA A 13 0.70 -14.91 0.15
CA ALA A 13 -0.30 -14.99 -0.91
C ALA A 13 0.20 -14.34 -2.21
N ALA A 14 0.85 -13.18 -2.12
CA ALA A 14 1.47 -12.50 -3.26
C ALA A 14 2.57 -13.37 -3.89
N ILE A 15 3.48 -13.93 -3.08
CA ILE A 15 4.55 -14.80 -3.55
C ILE A 15 3.98 -16.07 -4.21
N LYS A 16 3.00 -16.73 -3.58
CA LYS A 16 2.40 -17.97 -4.09
C LYS A 16 1.65 -17.79 -5.41
N SER A 17 1.06 -16.62 -5.62
CA SER A 17 0.29 -16.33 -6.85
C SER A 17 1.13 -15.68 -7.94
N HIS A 18 2.33 -15.18 -7.63
CA HIS A 18 3.23 -14.54 -8.58
C HIS A 18 3.63 -15.47 -9.73
N ARG A 19 3.73 -14.91 -10.93
CA ARG A 19 4.24 -15.60 -12.13
C ARG A 19 5.40 -14.85 -12.78
N GLU A 20 5.13 -13.65 -13.29
CA GLU A 20 6.14 -12.83 -13.98
C GLU A 20 6.09 -11.38 -13.50
N VAL A 21 4.91 -10.75 -13.56
CA VAL A 21 4.68 -9.41 -13.02
C VAL A 21 3.40 -9.43 -12.20
N THR A 22 3.49 -9.01 -10.93
CA THR A 22 2.36 -8.87 -10.03
C THR A 22 2.34 -7.47 -9.46
N ILE A 23 1.26 -6.74 -9.68
CA ILE A 23 1.05 -5.37 -9.23
C ILE A 23 -0.01 -5.38 -8.13
N ILE A 24 0.31 -4.78 -6.98
CA ILE A 24 -0.59 -4.60 -5.85
C ILE A 24 -0.85 -3.09 -5.73
N PRO A 25 -2.06 -2.61 -6.08
CA PRO A 25 -2.38 -1.18 -6.05
C PRO A 25 -2.66 -0.68 -4.64
N ASP A 26 -2.73 0.64 -4.51
CA ASP A 26 -3.41 1.30 -3.39
C ASP A 26 -4.95 1.05 -3.42
N ARG A 27 -5.69 1.59 -2.44
CA ARG A 27 -7.15 1.49 -2.37
C ARG A 27 -7.90 2.09 -3.57
N ASN A 28 -7.32 3.08 -4.25
CA ASN A 28 -7.98 3.87 -5.27
C ASN A 28 -7.60 3.45 -6.70
N ASP A 29 -6.75 2.42 -6.84
CA ASP A 29 -6.13 2.03 -8.10
C ASP A 29 -5.39 3.22 -8.77
N ILE A 30 -4.72 4.05 -7.97
CA ILE A 30 -3.93 5.22 -8.43
C ILE A 30 -2.45 4.88 -8.33
N GLY A 31 -1.97 4.60 -7.11
CA GLY A 31 -0.61 4.20 -6.79
C GLY A 31 -0.38 2.69 -6.82
N THR A 32 0.88 2.29 -6.69
CA THR A 32 1.31 0.89 -6.57
C THR A 32 2.00 0.70 -5.23
N ASN A 33 1.38 -0.07 -4.34
CA ASN A 33 1.87 -0.31 -2.99
C ASN A 33 2.70 -1.61 -2.89
N GLY A 34 2.63 -2.47 -3.90
CA GLY A 34 3.50 -3.64 -4.02
C GLY A 34 3.74 -4.02 -5.48
N LEU A 35 4.94 -4.53 -5.76
CA LEU A 35 5.33 -5.01 -7.08
C LEU A 35 6.25 -6.22 -6.93
N LEU A 36 5.88 -7.34 -7.53
CA LEU A 36 6.75 -8.52 -7.68
C LEU A 36 7.07 -8.69 -9.17
N SER A 37 8.32 -8.99 -9.47
CA SER A 37 8.84 -9.05 -10.84
C SER A 37 9.87 -10.17 -10.99
N THR A 38 9.61 -11.08 -11.91
CA THR A 38 10.54 -12.12 -12.37
C THR A 38 10.54 -12.11 -13.91
N PRO A 39 11.64 -11.72 -14.58
CA PRO A 39 12.92 -11.30 -14.00
C PRO A 39 12.83 -9.96 -13.23
N PRO A 40 13.83 -9.64 -12.38
CA PRO A 40 13.94 -8.29 -11.86
C PRO A 40 14.10 -7.30 -13.02
N ASN A 41 13.54 -6.10 -12.88
CA ASN A 41 13.56 -5.07 -13.92
C ASN A 41 12.93 -5.51 -15.26
N ALA A 42 11.92 -6.38 -15.20
CA ALA A 42 11.15 -6.82 -16.37
C ALA A 42 10.64 -5.65 -17.24
N PHE A 43 10.33 -4.52 -16.62
CA PHE A 43 9.95 -3.26 -17.27
C PHE A 43 10.43 -2.08 -16.41
N GLN A 44 10.28 -0.85 -16.90
CA GLN A 44 10.64 0.34 -16.15
C GLN A 44 9.60 0.63 -15.05
N TYR A 45 10.06 0.71 -13.80
CA TYR A 45 9.21 1.09 -12.67
C TYR A 45 9.05 2.62 -12.62
N LEU A 46 7.82 3.09 -12.53
CA LEU A 46 7.40 4.49 -12.60
C LEU A 46 6.66 4.88 -11.32
N PHE A 47 7.35 4.92 -10.18
CA PHE A 47 6.75 5.31 -8.89
C PHE A 47 6.69 6.85 -8.76
N ASP A 48 5.62 7.45 -9.26
CA ASP A 48 5.37 8.90 -9.25
C ASP A 48 4.09 9.30 -8.48
N GLY A 49 3.52 8.37 -7.71
CA GLY A 49 2.24 8.53 -7.00
C GLY A 49 0.99 8.28 -7.85
N LYS A 50 1.11 8.04 -9.17
CA LYS A 50 0.02 7.63 -10.07
C LYS A 50 0.41 6.41 -10.88
N SER A 51 1.18 5.54 -10.26
CA SER A 51 1.98 4.51 -10.92
C SER A 51 1.20 3.26 -11.35
N PHE A 52 -0.03 3.03 -10.85
CA PHE A 52 -0.76 1.78 -11.11
C PHE A 52 -0.98 1.52 -12.61
N LYS A 53 -1.66 2.44 -13.28
CA LYS A 53 -1.93 2.32 -14.72
C LYS A 53 -0.66 2.38 -15.57
N PRO A 54 0.30 3.31 -15.32
CA PRO A 54 1.59 3.30 -15.98
C PRO A 54 2.32 1.96 -15.86
N HIS A 55 2.39 1.35 -14.66
CA HIS A 55 3.03 0.05 -14.50
C HIS A 55 2.36 -1.06 -15.31
N GLN A 56 1.02 -1.10 -15.36
CA GLN A 56 0.31 -2.07 -16.20
C GLN A 56 0.66 -1.89 -17.68
N ILE A 57 0.66 -0.64 -18.17
CA ILE A 57 0.96 -0.31 -19.57
C ILE A 57 2.40 -0.69 -19.92
N GLU A 58 3.37 -0.32 -19.08
CA GLU A 58 4.79 -0.61 -19.33
C GLU A 58 5.09 -2.11 -19.27
N ALA A 59 4.49 -2.86 -18.34
CA ALA A 59 4.61 -4.31 -18.30
C ALA A 59 4.08 -4.96 -19.58
N ILE A 60 2.91 -4.52 -20.07
CA ILE A 60 2.33 -5.02 -21.33
C ILE A 60 3.21 -4.66 -22.52
N ARG A 61 3.75 -3.43 -22.58
CA ARG A 61 4.68 -2.99 -23.64
C ARG A 61 5.97 -3.81 -23.66
N ALA A 62 6.43 -4.25 -22.49
CA ALA A 62 7.59 -5.12 -22.35
C ALA A 62 7.28 -6.62 -22.63
N GLY A 63 6.03 -6.95 -22.99
CA GLY A 63 5.62 -8.30 -23.39
C GLY A 63 5.10 -9.18 -22.26
N TYR A 64 4.91 -8.63 -21.06
CA TYR A 64 4.38 -9.38 -19.90
C TYR A 64 2.87 -9.24 -19.78
N GLN A 65 2.23 -10.21 -19.12
CA GLN A 65 0.83 -10.12 -18.70
C GLN A 65 0.77 -9.84 -17.18
N PRO A 66 0.71 -8.56 -16.75
CA PRO A 66 0.72 -8.24 -15.33
C PRO A 66 -0.55 -8.74 -14.65
N GLN A 67 -0.38 -9.47 -13.55
CA GLN A 67 -1.48 -9.82 -12.66
C GLN A 67 -1.70 -8.69 -11.64
N VAL A 68 -2.95 -8.33 -11.40
CA VAL A 68 -3.32 -7.41 -10.32
C VAL A 68 -3.82 -8.20 -9.12
N LEU A 69 -3.25 -7.97 -7.95
CA LEU A 69 -3.71 -8.51 -6.68
C LEU A 69 -4.15 -7.37 -5.78
N ARG A 70 -5.37 -7.42 -5.25
CA ARG A 70 -5.85 -6.45 -4.26
C ARG A 70 -5.82 -7.11 -2.90
N LEU A 71 -4.94 -6.61 -2.04
CA LEU A 71 -4.68 -7.11 -0.68
C LEU A 71 -4.93 -5.96 0.29
N SER A 72 -5.75 -6.20 1.30
CA SER A 72 -6.24 -5.16 2.21
C SER A 72 -5.14 -4.45 3.00
N GLY A 73 -4.10 -5.16 3.44
CA GLY A 73 -2.98 -4.58 4.16
C GLY A 73 -2.11 -3.68 3.28
N PHE A 74 -2.17 -3.85 1.96
CA PHE A 74 -1.49 -2.99 0.99
C PHE A 74 -2.32 -1.79 0.57
N SER A 75 -3.62 -1.72 0.87
CA SER A 75 -4.49 -0.69 0.29
C SER A 75 -4.34 0.70 0.94
N LEU A 76 -3.71 0.78 2.12
CA LEU A 76 -3.51 2.03 2.88
C LEU A 76 -2.02 2.31 3.07
N ASP A 77 -1.48 3.14 2.20
CA ASP A 77 -0.25 3.91 2.37
C ASP A 77 -0.53 5.19 3.15
N ILE A 78 0.46 5.66 3.90
CA ILE A 78 0.33 6.79 4.82
C ILE A 78 1.15 7.99 4.32
N ASP A 79 0.52 8.82 3.48
CA ASP A 79 1.10 10.06 2.95
C ASP A 79 0.46 11.32 3.55
N THR A 80 -0.78 11.20 4.02
CA THR A 80 -1.60 12.32 4.48
C THR A 80 -2.04 12.16 5.94
N ILE A 81 -2.48 13.28 6.53
CA ILE A 81 -3.05 13.29 7.88
C ILE A 81 -4.34 12.44 7.94
N ASP A 82 -5.15 12.45 6.87
CA ASP A 82 -6.40 11.70 6.81
C ASP A 82 -6.14 10.18 6.82
N GLU A 83 -5.11 9.72 6.11
CA GLU A 83 -4.67 8.32 6.15
C GLU A 83 -4.09 7.93 7.51
N LEU A 84 -3.35 8.83 8.15
CA LEU A 84 -2.85 8.61 9.50
C LEU A 84 -3.98 8.53 10.53
N LEU A 85 -5.03 9.33 10.34
CA LEU A 85 -6.25 9.30 11.16
C LEU A 85 -7.03 7.99 10.93
N GLU A 86 -7.16 7.55 9.68
CA GLU A 86 -7.75 6.26 9.32
C GLU A 86 -6.99 5.11 9.98
N LEU A 87 -5.66 5.11 9.87
CA LEU A 87 -4.81 4.16 10.56
C LEU A 87 -5.07 4.20 12.08
N ALA A 88 -5.07 5.37 12.69
CA ALA A 88 -5.27 5.51 14.14
C ALA A 88 -6.61 4.92 14.64
N ARG A 89 -7.63 4.84 13.77
CA ARG A 89 -8.93 4.21 14.06
C ARG A 89 -8.91 2.68 13.94
N ALA A 90 -7.87 2.09 13.34
CA ALA A 90 -7.75 0.65 13.19
C ALA A 90 -7.55 -0.05 14.54
N ASP A 91 -8.21 -1.21 14.70
CA ASP A 91 -8.11 -2.04 15.90
C ASP A 91 -7.13 -3.21 15.67
N GLN A 92 -5.85 -2.88 15.61
CA GLN A 92 -4.76 -3.86 15.46
C GLN A 92 -3.63 -3.59 16.45
N ASP A 93 -2.90 -4.63 16.84
CA ASP A 93 -1.67 -4.50 17.66
C ASP A 93 -0.42 -4.56 16.78
N ILE A 94 -0.12 -3.44 16.12
CA ILE A 94 1.08 -3.26 15.29
C ILE A 94 1.97 -2.15 15.83
N ALA A 95 3.25 -2.15 15.44
CA ALA A 95 4.23 -1.20 15.94
C ALA A 95 3.82 0.27 15.69
N SER A 96 3.30 0.58 14.50
CA SER A 96 2.86 1.93 14.13
C SER A 96 1.72 2.42 15.04
N LEU A 97 0.70 1.60 15.28
CA LEU A 97 -0.41 1.96 16.18
C LEU A 97 0.04 2.11 17.63
N ARG A 98 0.91 1.22 18.12
CA ARG A 98 1.52 1.36 19.45
C ARG A 98 2.31 2.66 19.57
N TYR A 99 3.04 3.04 18.53
CA TYR A 99 3.77 4.31 18.51
C TYR A 99 2.82 5.51 18.52
N LEU A 100 1.77 5.52 17.68
CA LEU A 100 0.79 6.61 17.64
C LEU A 100 0.09 6.80 18.98
N LYS A 101 -0.22 5.71 19.69
CA LYS A 101 -0.77 5.74 21.05
C LYS A 101 0.25 6.28 22.06
N LYS A 102 1.46 5.69 22.13
CA LYS A 102 2.49 6.06 23.13
C LYS A 102 3.03 7.49 22.98
N SER A 103 3.12 7.99 21.75
CA SER A 103 3.59 9.36 21.46
C SER A 103 2.54 10.44 21.69
N GLY A 104 1.29 10.05 21.98
CA GLY A 104 0.15 10.96 22.08
C GLY A 104 -0.29 11.58 20.74
N ILE A 105 0.27 11.12 19.61
CA ILE A 105 -0.15 11.59 18.27
C ILE A 105 -1.61 11.23 18.01
N ALA A 106 -2.02 9.98 18.30
CA ALA A 106 -3.39 9.53 18.11
C ALA A 106 -4.39 10.44 18.85
N SER A 107 -4.09 10.78 20.11
CA SER A 107 -4.94 11.68 20.90
C SER A 107 -5.07 13.08 20.28
N ARG A 108 -3.99 13.63 19.71
CA ARG A 108 -4.03 14.94 19.04
C ARG A 108 -4.80 14.88 17.72
N LEU A 109 -4.63 13.82 16.94
CA LEU A 109 -5.37 13.60 15.70
C LEU A 109 -6.88 13.59 15.98
N PHE A 110 -7.34 12.80 16.95
CA PHE A 110 -8.77 12.72 17.30
C PHE A 110 -9.33 14.00 17.91
N ALA A 111 -8.52 14.82 18.57
CA ALA A 111 -8.97 16.11 19.11
C ALA A 111 -9.19 17.13 17.99
N ASN A 112 -8.30 17.15 16.99
CA ASN A 112 -8.40 18.06 15.85
C ASN A 112 -9.51 17.67 14.89
N ASP A 113 -9.76 16.37 14.71
CA ASP A 113 -10.84 15.84 13.87
C ASP A 113 -12.23 16.30 14.35
N ARG A 114 -12.49 16.22 15.67
CA ARG A 114 -13.75 16.70 16.29
C ARG A 114 -13.92 18.23 16.26
N GLY A 115 -12.86 18.98 15.99
CA GLY A 115 -12.91 20.43 15.88
C GLY A 115 -13.27 20.93 14.47
N ASN A 116 -13.31 20.02 13.49
CA ASN A 116 -13.63 20.30 12.09
C ASN A 116 -15.05 19.83 11.68
N GLU A 117 -15.81 19.23 12.60
CA GLU A 117 -17.25 18.92 12.46
C GLU A 117 -18.12 20.07 13.00
#